data_AF-A0AAW2U2R6-F1
#
_entry.id   AF-A0AAW2U2R6-F1
#
_cell.length_a   1.000
_cell.length_b   1.000
_cell.length_c   1.000
_cell.angle_alpha   90.00
_cell.angle_beta   90.00
_cell.angle_gamma   90.00
#
_symmetry.space_group_name_H-M   'P 1'
#
loop_
_entity.id
_entity.type
_entity.pdbx_description
1 polymer ?
#
loop_
_entity_poly.entity_id
_entity_poly.type
_entity_poly.pdbx_seq_one_letter_code
_entity_poly.pdbx_strand_id
1 'polypeptide(L)'
;MAKPAADSRSNRAAVQATNDDASASKLSCVKKGYMKDDYIHLFVKRPIRRSPIINRGYFARYAALRKLLYEFLDCGMTGDDKGIRKQILSLGAGFDTTFFQLQDEGKAPYLYVELDFKEVTSKKAALIENSTQLRSKVGEAASICQEKGEVLADHYKLLPVDLRDIQKLDEIISLANIDPSLPTFIIAECVLIYLDPESSRAIVGWASRTFSTAIFFLYEQIRPDDAFGQQMIRNLERAVAWDMQKVYSTFIEAQERRRIERLELFDEFEEWYMMQASILRASTMTIKNEYYHPLPVGEIVSSECSFEHYCVACAINDTLGLFKNFGFPNEENATGSPTATTL
;
A
#
# COMPACT_ATOMS: atom_id res chain seq x y z
N MET A 1 -10.20 -23.57 22.42
CA MET A 1 -10.93 -24.43 21.47
C MET A 1 -10.44 -24.10 20.07
N ALA A 2 -9.92 -25.08 19.32
CA ALA A 2 -9.44 -24.87 17.96
C ALA A 2 -10.63 -24.59 17.03
N LYS A 3 -10.57 -23.49 16.26
CA LYS A 3 -11.58 -23.16 15.23
C LYS A 3 -11.55 -24.26 14.15
N PRO A 4 -12.70 -24.74 13.64
CA PRO A 4 -12.71 -25.84 12.67
C PRO A 4 -12.03 -25.44 11.34
N ALA A 5 -11.30 -26.38 10.74
CA ALA A 5 -10.51 -26.15 9.53
C ALA A 5 -11.34 -25.65 8.32
N ALA A 6 -12.65 -25.95 8.27
CA ALA A 6 -13.57 -25.49 7.23
C ALA A 6 -13.79 -23.97 7.27
N ASP A 7 -13.93 -23.36 8.46
CA ASP A 7 -14.06 -21.91 8.62
C ASP A 7 -12.79 -21.17 8.18
N SER A 8 -11.62 -21.78 8.42
CA SER A 8 -10.33 -21.21 8.01
C SER A 8 -10.13 -21.19 6.49
N ARG A 9 -10.70 -22.15 5.75
CA ARG A 9 -10.65 -22.21 4.29
C ARG A 9 -11.65 -21.23 3.65
N SER A 10 -12.86 -21.12 4.21
CA SER A 10 -13.86 -20.15 3.79
C SER A 10 -13.35 -18.71 3.93
N ASN A 11 -12.68 -18.41 5.05
CA ASN A 11 -12.07 -17.09 5.28
C ASN A 11 -10.91 -16.80 4.30
N ARG A 12 -10.07 -17.79 3.97
CA ARG A 12 -8.99 -17.61 2.97
C ARG A 12 -9.54 -17.28 1.58
N ALA A 13 -10.60 -17.94 1.13
CA ALA A 13 -11.20 -17.64 -0.16
C ALA A 13 -11.79 -16.21 -0.19
N ALA A 14 -12.41 -15.77 0.91
CA ALA A 14 -12.92 -14.40 1.04
C ALA A 14 -11.78 -13.36 1.01
N VAL A 15 -10.68 -13.62 1.74
CA VAL A 15 -9.47 -12.77 1.69
C VAL A 15 -8.87 -12.75 0.28
N GLN A 16 -8.79 -13.89 -0.41
CA GLN A 16 -8.29 -13.92 -1.78
C GLN A 16 -9.20 -13.18 -2.78
N ALA A 17 -10.51 -13.11 -2.52
CA ALA A 17 -11.43 -12.34 -3.36
C ALA A 17 -11.19 -10.82 -3.26
N THR A 18 -10.60 -10.33 -2.16
CA THR A 18 -10.29 -8.89 -2.02
C THR A 18 -9.18 -8.45 -2.99
N ASN A 19 -8.30 -9.36 -3.39
CA ASN A 19 -7.32 -9.11 -4.46
C ASN A 19 -8.00 -8.77 -5.80
N ASP A 20 -9.03 -9.52 -6.18
CA ASP A 20 -9.75 -9.30 -7.43
C ASP A 20 -10.52 -7.96 -7.39
N ASP A 21 -11.12 -7.62 -6.24
CA ASP A 21 -11.81 -6.34 -6.02
C ASP A 21 -10.86 -5.14 -6.08
N ALA A 22 -9.69 -5.26 -5.44
CA ALA A 22 -8.64 -4.24 -5.46
C ALA A 22 -8.08 -4.03 -6.87
N SER A 23 -7.81 -5.11 -7.60
CA SER A 23 -7.33 -5.07 -8.98
C SER A 23 -8.35 -4.39 -9.91
N ALA A 24 -9.64 -4.72 -9.76
CA ALA A 24 -10.72 -4.09 -10.52
C ALA A 24 -10.84 -2.59 -10.22
N SER A 25 -10.65 -2.18 -8.96
CA SER A 25 -10.67 -0.78 -8.53
C SER A 25 -9.46 0.01 -9.06
N LYS A 26 -8.25 -0.59 -9.05
CA LYS A 26 -7.06 -0.03 -9.71
C LYS A 26 -7.31 0.15 -11.22
N LEU A 27 -7.89 -0.84 -11.91
CA LEU A 27 -8.24 -0.70 -13.34
C LEU A 27 -9.30 0.38 -13.60
N SER A 28 -10.28 0.55 -12.70
CA SER A 28 -11.25 1.65 -12.80
C SER A 28 -10.55 3.02 -12.80
N CYS A 29 -9.57 3.19 -11.91
CA CYS A 29 -8.77 4.42 -11.81
C CYS A 29 -7.98 4.68 -13.10
N VAL A 30 -7.31 3.66 -13.64
CA VAL A 30 -6.56 3.76 -14.91
C VAL A 30 -7.47 4.18 -16.05
N LYS A 31 -8.61 3.52 -16.22
CA LYS A 31 -9.58 3.85 -17.28
C LYS A 31 -10.15 5.27 -17.17
N LYS A 32 -10.17 5.83 -15.97
CA LYS A 32 -10.63 7.20 -15.70
C LYS A 32 -9.51 8.23 -15.70
N GLY A 33 -8.26 7.83 -15.94
CA GLY A 33 -7.10 8.72 -16.01
C GLY A 33 -6.55 9.14 -14.64
N TYR A 34 -6.97 8.48 -13.55
CA TYR A 34 -6.44 8.76 -12.22
C TYR A 34 -4.99 8.31 -12.07
N MET A 35 -4.69 7.11 -12.56
CA MET A 35 -3.39 6.45 -12.46
C MET A 35 -2.86 6.12 -13.85
N LYS A 36 -1.53 6.03 -13.97
CA LYS A 36 -0.89 5.40 -15.12
C LYS A 36 -0.43 4.01 -14.70
N ASP A 37 -0.97 2.99 -15.34
CA ASP A 37 -0.56 1.60 -15.17
C ASP A 37 -0.95 0.81 -16.43
N ASP A 38 0.08 0.48 -17.21
CA ASP A 38 -0.07 -0.21 -18.50
C ASP A 38 -0.20 -1.74 -18.34
N TYR A 39 -0.30 -2.26 -17.11
CA TYR A 39 -0.24 -3.68 -16.79
C TYR A 39 -1.49 -4.21 -16.08
N ILE A 40 -2.15 -3.42 -15.23
CA ILE A 40 -3.26 -3.92 -14.38
C ILE A 40 -4.40 -4.54 -15.18
N HIS A 41 -4.62 -4.07 -16.41
CA HIS A 41 -5.64 -4.62 -17.30
C HIS A 41 -5.38 -6.09 -17.69
N LEU A 42 -4.14 -6.57 -17.60
CA LEU A 42 -3.76 -7.97 -17.85
C LEU A 42 -4.15 -8.90 -16.69
N PHE A 43 -4.37 -8.35 -15.49
CA PHE A 43 -4.71 -9.10 -14.28
C PHE A 43 -6.21 -9.09 -13.97
N VAL A 44 -7.00 -8.25 -14.64
CA VAL A 44 -8.43 -8.09 -14.38
C VAL A 44 -9.27 -8.72 -15.49
N LYS A 45 -9.97 -9.81 -15.17
CA LYS A 45 -10.86 -10.49 -16.13
C LYS A 45 -12.08 -9.66 -16.53
N ARG A 46 -12.67 -8.93 -15.57
CA ARG A 46 -13.90 -8.15 -15.78
C ARG A 46 -13.72 -6.75 -15.22
N PRO A 47 -13.59 -5.73 -16.09
CA PRO A 47 -13.51 -4.35 -15.64
C PRO A 47 -14.81 -3.94 -14.93
N ILE A 48 -14.67 -3.25 -13.79
CA ILE A 48 -15.78 -2.70 -13.02
C ILE A 48 -15.57 -1.19 -12.95
N ARG A 49 -16.62 -0.39 -13.19
CA ARG A 49 -16.58 1.05 -12.94
C ARG A 49 -16.81 1.29 -11.44
N ARG A 50 -15.95 2.08 -10.81
CA ARG A 50 -16.13 2.57 -9.45
C ARG A 50 -16.64 4.00 -9.42
N SER A 51 -17.26 4.37 -8.30
CA SER A 51 -17.66 5.74 -8.05
C SER A 51 -16.43 6.66 -7.92
N PRO A 52 -16.61 7.95 -8.19
CA PRO A 52 -15.65 9.02 -7.90
C PRO A 52 -14.85 8.87 -6.62
N ILE A 53 -15.55 8.76 -5.50
CA ILE A 53 -14.97 8.68 -4.16
C ILE A 53 -14.02 7.47 -4.03
N ILE A 54 -14.40 6.33 -4.59
CA ILE A 54 -13.57 5.12 -4.58
C ILE A 54 -12.34 5.34 -5.47
N ASN A 55 -12.49 5.91 -6.66
CA ASN A 55 -11.35 6.18 -7.55
C ASN A 55 -10.36 7.17 -6.91
N ARG A 56 -10.84 8.23 -6.25
CA ARG A 56 -10.01 9.18 -5.49
C ARG A 56 -9.27 8.50 -4.36
N GLY A 57 -9.94 7.63 -3.60
CA GLY A 57 -9.31 6.89 -2.49
C GLY A 57 -8.20 5.96 -2.98
N TYR A 58 -8.47 5.19 -4.04
CA TYR A 58 -7.47 4.34 -4.68
C TYR A 58 -6.32 5.14 -5.29
N PHE A 59 -6.60 6.30 -5.89
CA PHE A 59 -5.55 7.21 -6.36
C PHE A 59 -4.67 7.71 -5.22
N ALA A 60 -5.26 8.14 -4.10
CA ALA A 60 -4.49 8.62 -2.96
C ALA A 60 -3.59 7.52 -2.38
N ARG A 61 -4.13 6.29 -2.27
CA ARG A 61 -3.40 5.06 -1.91
C ARG A 61 -2.21 4.83 -2.84
N TYR A 62 -2.44 4.84 -4.15
CA TYR A 62 -1.38 4.68 -5.16
C TYR A 62 -0.34 5.79 -5.06
N ALA A 63 -0.75 7.06 -5.08
CA ALA A 63 0.15 8.21 -5.09
C ALA A 63 1.05 8.26 -3.84
N ALA A 64 0.52 7.90 -2.67
CA ALA A 64 1.30 7.83 -1.43
C ALA A 64 2.40 6.75 -1.51
N LEU A 65 2.04 5.53 -1.92
CA LEU A 65 3.00 4.46 -2.13
C LEU A 65 4.08 4.88 -3.14
N ARG A 66 3.67 5.40 -4.30
CA ARG A 66 4.61 5.78 -5.38
C ARG A 66 5.58 6.87 -4.94
N LYS A 67 5.10 7.90 -4.24
CA LYS A 67 5.96 8.98 -3.76
C LYS A 67 7.03 8.47 -2.79
N LEU A 68 6.63 7.69 -1.78
CA LEU A 68 7.55 7.12 -0.79
C LEU A 68 8.50 6.10 -1.41
N LEU A 69 8.01 5.32 -2.37
CA LEU A 69 8.82 4.34 -3.09
C LEU A 69 9.90 5.02 -3.94
N TYR A 70 9.56 6.09 -4.65
CA TYR A 70 10.54 6.86 -5.42
C TYR A 70 11.56 7.56 -4.53
N GLU A 71 11.12 8.16 -3.44
CA GLU A 71 12.01 8.75 -2.45
C GLU A 71 13.03 7.71 -1.94
N PHE A 72 12.57 6.50 -1.62
CA PHE A 72 13.44 5.40 -1.21
C PHE A 72 14.43 5.00 -2.32
N LEU A 73 13.94 4.89 -3.56
CA LEU A 73 14.77 4.49 -4.70
C LEU A 73 15.83 5.54 -5.04
N ASP A 74 15.54 6.82 -4.81
CA ASP A 74 16.43 7.95 -5.09
C ASP A 74 17.40 8.24 -3.91
N CYS A 75 17.14 7.71 -2.70
CA CYS A 75 18.05 7.85 -1.56
C CYS A 75 19.45 7.27 -1.83
N GLY A 76 20.49 7.92 -1.29
CA GLY A 76 21.86 7.42 -1.36
C GLY A 76 22.49 7.43 -2.76
N MET A 77 21.93 8.18 -3.70
CA MET A 77 22.57 8.48 -4.98
C MET A 77 23.52 9.68 -4.83
N THR A 78 24.82 9.48 -5.10
CA THR A 78 25.82 10.55 -5.15
C THR A 78 26.48 10.57 -6.52
N GLY A 79 26.31 11.67 -7.27
CA GLY A 79 27.08 12.08 -8.45
C GLY A 79 27.42 10.99 -9.47
N ASP A 80 28.52 10.28 -9.25
CA ASP A 80 29.15 9.36 -10.21
C ASP A 80 29.23 7.89 -9.73
N ASP A 81 28.69 7.54 -8.56
CA ASP A 81 28.74 6.17 -8.05
C ASP A 81 27.55 5.33 -8.54
N LYS A 82 27.79 4.04 -8.80
CA LYS A 82 26.71 3.05 -8.96
C LYS A 82 25.99 2.98 -7.62
N GLY A 83 24.94 3.78 -7.45
CA GLY A 83 24.23 3.97 -6.19
C GLY A 83 23.93 2.66 -5.46
N ILE A 84 23.74 2.75 -4.14
CA ILE A 84 23.52 1.58 -3.27
C ILE A 84 22.41 0.70 -3.85
N ARG A 85 22.68 -0.61 -3.98
CA ARG A 85 21.68 -1.60 -4.41
C ARG A 85 20.53 -1.64 -3.42
N LYS A 86 19.29 -1.60 -3.91
CA LYS A 86 18.08 -1.56 -3.09
C LYS A 86 17.17 -2.74 -3.40
N GLN A 87 16.43 -3.18 -2.40
CA GLN A 87 15.50 -4.29 -2.51
C GLN A 87 14.08 -3.83 -2.18
N ILE A 88 13.09 -4.47 -2.80
CA ILE A 88 11.68 -4.31 -2.44
C ILE A 88 11.11 -5.67 -2.06
N LEU A 89 10.42 -5.73 -0.93
CA LEU A 89 9.71 -6.92 -0.44
C LEU A 89 8.22 -6.59 -0.28
N SER A 90 7.38 -7.11 -1.17
CA SER A 90 5.93 -6.92 -1.12
C SER A 90 5.26 -8.10 -0.43
N LEU A 91 4.73 -7.87 0.77
CA LEU A 91 3.96 -8.84 1.53
C LEU A 91 2.50 -8.78 1.07
N GLY A 92 1.88 -9.91 0.76
CA GLY A 92 0.49 -9.94 0.26
C GLY A 92 0.33 -9.17 -1.05
N ALA A 93 1.25 -9.38 -1.99
CA ALA A 93 1.36 -8.55 -3.20
C ALA A 93 0.14 -8.61 -4.12
N GLY A 94 -0.68 -9.66 -4.03
CA GLY A 94 -1.81 -9.84 -4.94
C GLY A 94 -1.38 -9.76 -6.41
N PHE A 95 -2.19 -9.08 -7.21
CA PHE A 95 -1.86 -8.71 -8.60
C PHE A 95 -1.29 -7.30 -8.73
N ASP A 96 -0.53 -6.86 -7.73
CA ASP A 96 0.20 -5.59 -7.86
C ASP A 96 1.14 -5.60 -9.07
N THR A 97 1.28 -4.44 -9.70
CA THR A 97 1.97 -4.26 -10.98
C THR A 97 3.20 -3.37 -10.85
N THR A 98 3.56 -2.96 -9.64
CA THR A 98 4.59 -1.94 -9.38
C THR A 98 5.93 -2.33 -9.98
N PHE A 99 6.35 -3.60 -9.89
CA PHE A 99 7.60 -4.05 -10.53
C PHE A 99 7.64 -3.75 -12.03
N PHE A 100 6.56 -4.09 -12.75
CA PHE A 100 6.46 -3.89 -14.20
C PHE A 100 6.48 -2.41 -14.57
N GLN A 101 5.78 -1.57 -13.78
CA GLN A 101 5.82 -0.11 -13.94
C GLN A 101 7.23 0.45 -13.72
N LEU A 102 7.92 0.02 -12.66
CA LEU A 102 9.28 0.48 -12.35
C LEU A 102 10.30 0.06 -13.42
N GLN A 103 10.11 -1.10 -14.06
CA GLN A 103 10.93 -1.54 -15.20
C GLN A 103 10.81 -0.57 -16.38
N ASP A 104 9.60 -0.16 -16.74
CA ASP A 104 9.40 0.83 -17.83
C ASP A 104 9.93 2.22 -17.50
N GLU A 105 9.91 2.58 -16.22
CA GLU A 105 10.39 3.87 -15.73
C GLU A 105 11.92 3.93 -15.56
N GLY A 106 12.62 2.81 -15.77
CA GLY A 106 14.06 2.71 -15.53
C GLY A 106 14.44 2.86 -14.06
N LYS A 107 13.50 2.61 -13.14
CA LYS A 107 13.63 2.74 -11.68
C LYS A 107 13.51 1.40 -10.94
N ALA A 108 13.58 0.27 -11.65
CA ALA A 108 13.50 -1.04 -11.02
C ALA A 108 14.63 -1.25 -9.99
N PRO A 109 14.33 -1.84 -8.80
CA PRO A 109 15.33 -2.09 -7.78
C PRO A 109 16.30 -3.19 -8.24
N TYR A 110 17.36 -3.39 -7.45
CA TYR A 110 18.26 -4.53 -7.65
C TYR A 110 17.51 -5.88 -7.49
N LEU A 111 16.55 -5.94 -6.57
CA LEU A 111 15.71 -7.13 -6.36
C LEU A 111 14.29 -6.72 -5.95
N TYR A 112 13.28 -7.30 -6.58
CA TYR A 112 11.88 -7.15 -6.21
C TYR A 112 11.30 -8.53 -5.87
N VAL A 113 10.81 -8.71 -4.64
CA VAL A 113 10.26 -9.97 -4.16
C VAL A 113 8.80 -9.78 -3.78
N GLU A 114 7.94 -10.62 -4.31
CA GLU A 114 6.52 -10.66 -4.00
C GLU A 114 6.14 -11.97 -3.31
N LEU A 115 5.38 -11.83 -2.22
CA LEU A 115 4.91 -12.92 -1.39
C LEU A 115 3.39 -12.89 -1.32
N ASP A 116 2.75 -14.05 -1.53
CA ASP A 116 1.31 -14.22 -1.33
C ASP A 116 0.97 -15.70 -1.13
N PHE A 117 -0.30 -16.01 -0.85
CA PHE A 117 -0.80 -17.37 -0.87
C PHE A 117 -0.57 -18.04 -2.23
N LYS A 118 -0.28 -19.35 -2.19
CA LYS A 118 -0.02 -20.15 -3.39
C LYS A 118 -1.09 -20.00 -4.46
N GLU A 119 -2.36 -19.95 -4.09
CA GLU A 119 -3.46 -19.81 -5.05
C GLU A 119 -3.42 -18.47 -5.81
N VAL A 120 -2.91 -17.41 -5.18
CA VAL A 120 -2.74 -16.09 -5.79
C VAL A 120 -1.48 -16.08 -6.65
N THR A 121 -0.35 -16.57 -6.12
CA THR A 121 0.92 -16.59 -6.86
C THR A 121 0.87 -17.53 -8.07
N SER A 122 0.20 -18.69 -7.99
CA SER A 122 -0.04 -19.58 -9.14
C SER A 122 -0.81 -18.88 -10.26
N LYS A 123 -1.86 -18.10 -9.93
CA LYS A 123 -2.61 -17.31 -10.93
C LYS A 123 -1.73 -16.23 -11.54
N LYS A 124 -0.94 -15.52 -10.73
CA LYS A 124 -0.04 -14.45 -11.20
C LYS A 124 1.07 -15.03 -12.10
N ALA A 125 1.68 -16.15 -11.70
CA ALA A 125 2.67 -16.87 -12.49
C ALA A 125 2.11 -17.29 -13.86
N ALA A 126 0.88 -17.83 -13.90
CA ALA A 126 0.21 -18.18 -15.14
C ALA A 126 -0.03 -16.96 -16.05
N LEU A 127 -0.40 -15.81 -15.48
CA LEU A 127 -0.57 -14.57 -16.26
C LEU A 127 0.76 -14.05 -16.80
N ILE A 128 1.83 -14.11 -16.00
CA ILE A 128 3.18 -13.70 -16.42
C ILE A 128 3.70 -14.61 -17.55
N GLU A 129 3.48 -15.91 -17.46
CA GLU A 129 3.92 -16.87 -18.49
C GLU A 129 3.20 -16.67 -19.82
N ASN A 130 1.89 -16.44 -19.78
CA ASN A 130 1.05 -16.36 -20.98
C ASN A 130 0.96 -14.96 -21.60
N SER A 131 1.51 -13.93 -20.95
CA SER A 131 1.52 -12.56 -21.47
C SER A 131 2.92 -12.17 -21.92
N THR A 132 3.11 -11.95 -23.23
CA THR A 132 4.38 -11.47 -23.79
C THR A 132 4.82 -10.15 -23.14
N GLN A 133 3.87 -9.27 -22.82
CA GLN A 133 4.14 -7.99 -22.18
C GLN A 133 4.76 -8.19 -20.78
N LEU A 134 4.18 -9.07 -19.95
CA LEU A 134 4.71 -9.37 -18.61
C LEU A 134 6.00 -10.19 -18.67
N ARG A 135 6.04 -11.21 -19.55
CA ARG A 135 7.18 -12.11 -19.71
C ARG A 135 8.45 -11.34 -20.07
N SER A 136 8.33 -10.34 -20.94
CA SER A 136 9.46 -9.50 -21.36
C SER A 136 10.11 -8.73 -20.20
N LYS A 137 9.35 -8.41 -19.13
CA LYS A 137 9.82 -7.61 -17.99
C LYS A 137 10.54 -8.43 -16.93
N VAL A 138 10.19 -9.71 -16.79
CA VAL A 138 10.90 -10.63 -15.89
C VAL A 138 12.11 -11.28 -16.55
N GLY A 139 12.28 -11.13 -17.87
CA GLY A 139 13.42 -11.64 -18.62
C GLY A 139 13.24 -13.08 -19.11
N GLU A 140 13.79 -13.38 -20.29
CA GLU A 140 13.62 -14.67 -20.98
C GLU A 140 14.15 -15.86 -20.16
N ALA A 141 15.23 -15.64 -19.39
CA ALA A 141 15.84 -16.66 -18.55
C ALA A 141 15.05 -16.98 -17.27
N ALA A 142 13.97 -16.25 -16.96
CA ALA A 142 13.22 -16.50 -15.73
C ALA A 142 12.59 -17.90 -15.75
N SER A 143 12.73 -18.62 -14.64
CA SER A 143 12.06 -19.90 -14.41
C SER A 143 10.67 -19.64 -13.86
N ILE A 144 9.62 -20.11 -14.54
CA ILE A 144 8.23 -19.97 -14.11
C ILE A 144 7.67 -21.37 -13.83
N CYS A 145 7.06 -21.55 -12.66
CA CYS A 145 6.39 -22.79 -12.30
C CYS A 145 5.01 -22.50 -11.72
N GLN A 146 3.96 -22.60 -12.55
CA GLN A 146 2.58 -22.35 -12.14
C GLN A 146 2.13 -23.27 -11.00
N GLU A 147 2.52 -24.55 -11.05
CA GLU A 147 2.13 -25.56 -10.06
C GLU A 147 2.71 -25.27 -8.67
N LYS A 148 3.91 -24.69 -8.62
CA LYS A 148 4.50 -24.21 -7.36
C LYS A 148 4.02 -22.80 -7.01
N GLY A 149 3.62 -22.00 -8.00
CA GLY A 149 3.28 -20.59 -7.81
C GLY A 149 4.52 -19.72 -7.72
N GLU A 150 5.55 -20.06 -8.50
CA GLU A 150 6.88 -19.45 -8.45
C GLU A 150 7.24 -18.76 -9.77
N VAL A 151 7.85 -17.58 -9.67
CA VAL A 151 8.60 -16.95 -10.77
C VAL A 151 9.96 -16.57 -10.23
N LEU A 152 11.02 -17.09 -10.83
CA LEU A 152 12.40 -16.85 -10.42
C LEU A 152 13.17 -16.23 -11.58
N ALA A 153 13.29 -14.90 -11.56
CA ALA A 153 14.13 -14.10 -12.45
C ALA A 153 15.30 -13.47 -11.69
N ASP A 154 16.27 -12.87 -12.38
CA ASP A 154 17.43 -12.23 -11.74
C ASP A 154 17.01 -11.10 -10.78
N HIS A 155 16.08 -10.23 -11.22
CA HIS A 155 15.65 -9.05 -10.48
C HIS A 155 14.21 -9.14 -9.94
N TYR A 156 13.49 -10.23 -10.20
CA TYR A 156 12.11 -10.42 -9.77
C TYR A 156 11.87 -11.83 -9.24
N LYS A 157 11.29 -11.93 -8.05
CA LYS A 157 10.90 -13.19 -7.43
C LYS A 157 9.43 -13.12 -7.04
N LEU A 158 8.66 -14.14 -7.42
CA LEU A 158 7.31 -14.39 -6.90
C LEU A 158 7.35 -15.71 -6.18
N LEU A 159 7.01 -15.73 -4.89
CA LEU A 159 7.10 -16.93 -4.05
C LEU A 159 5.82 -17.15 -3.22
N PRO A 160 5.32 -18.39 -3.13
CA PRO A 160 4.16 -18.73 -2.31
C PRO A 160 4.56 -18.80 -0.84
N VAL A 161 3.86 -18.10 0.04
CA VAL A 161 4.04 -18.23 1.49
C VAL A 161 2.79 -17.81 2.25
N ASP A 162 2.52 -18.48 3.37
CA ASP A 162 1.57 -18.00 4.36
C ASP A 162 2.32 -17.07 5.31
N LEU A 163 2.03 -15.76 5.27
CA LEU A 163 2.76 -14.75 6.05
C LEU A 163 2.74 -15.00 7.56
N ARG A 164 1.81 -15.83 8.06
CA ARG A 164 1.73 -16.22 9.48
C ARG A 164 2.82 -17.21 9.89
N ASP A 165 3.45 -17.86 8.92
CA ASP A 165 4.54 -18.83 9.13
C ASP A 165 5.89 -18.09 9.06
N ILE A 166 6.31 -17.54 10.20
CA ILE A 166 7.53 -16.72 10.29
C ILE A 166 8.79 -17.52 9.94
N GLN A 167 8.82 -18.82 10.28
CA GLN A 167 9.93 -19.70 9.90
C GLN A 167 10.08 -19.79 8.39
N LYS A 168 8.97 -19.91 7.65
CA LYS A 168 9.01 -19.85 6.19
C LYS A 168 9.42 -18.49 5.65
N LEU A 169 9.07 -17.39 6.31
CA LEU A 169 9.57 -16.06 5.91
C LEU A 169 11.10 -15.98 6.02
N ASP A 170 11.72 -16.61 7.02
CA ASP A 170 13.18 -16.71 7.11
C ASP A 170 13.76 -17.55 5.97
N GLU A 171 13.13 -18.68 5.61
CA GLU A 171 13.56 -19.50 4.46
C GLU A 171 13.49 -18.72 3.14
N ILE A 172 12.49 -17.85 2.97
CA ILE A 172 12.30 -17.01 1.79
C ILE A 172 13.49 -16.07 1.56
N ILE A 173 14.14 -15.57 2.62
CA ILE A 173 15.33 -14.71 2.48
C ILE A 173 16.40 -15.41 1.64
N SER A 174 16.67 -16.68 1.96
CA SER A 174 17.65 -17.49 1.23
C SER A 174 17.13 -17.88 -0.16
N LEU A 175 15.87 -18.30 -0.29
CA LEU A 175 15.29 -18.73 -1.57
C LEU A 175 15.21 -17.61 -2.60
N ALA A 176 14.92 -16.38 -2.16
CA ALA A 176 14.81 -15.22 -3.01
C ALA A 176 16.15 -14.51 -3.26
N ASN A 177 17.23 -14.94 -2.59
CA ASN A 177 18.52 -14.24 -2.53
C ASN A 177 18.39 -12.79 -2.04
N ILE A 178 17.54 -12.56 -1.04
CA ILE A 178 17.46 -11.28 -0.34
C ILE A 178 18.70 -11.13 0.52
N ASP A 179 19.40 -10.01 0.40
CA ASP A 179 20.51 -9.62 1.26
C ASP A 179 20.01 -8.70 2.38
N PRO A 180 19.92 -9.15 3.64
CA PRO A 180 19.38 -8.33 4.73
C PRO A 180 20.24 -7.12 5.11
N SER A 181 21.47 -7.03 4.59
CA SER A 181 22.33 -5.86 4.76
C SER A 181 22.02 -4.72 3.79
N LEU A 182 21.29 -4.98 2.70
CA LEU A 182 20.92 -3.96 1.73
C LEU A 182 19.67 -3.18 2.18
N PRO A 183 19.58 -1.87 1.83
CA PRO A 183 18.37 -1.09 2.01
C PRO A 183 17.16 -1.80 1.41
N THR A 184 16.13 -2.03 2.23
CA THR A 184 14.94 -2.78 1.81
C THR A 184 13.65 -2.01 2.09
N PHE A 185 12.82 -1.86 1.07
CA PHE A 185 11.48 -1.28 1.21
C PHE A 185 10.45 -2.40 1.29
N ILE A 186 9.77 -2.49 2.42
CA ILE A 186 8.80 -3.54 2.72
C ILE A 186 7.40 -2.96 2.57
N ILE A 187 6.58 -3.59 1.73
CA ILE A 187 5.22 -3.13 1.43
C ILE A 187 4.21 -4.06 2.12
N ALA A 188 3.31 -3.48 2.91
CA ALA A 188 2.10 -4.12 3.40
C ALA A 188 0.89 -3.22 3.06
N GLU A 189 0.18 -3.54 1.97
CA GLU A 189 -0.87 -2.68 1.41
C GLU A 189 -2.23 -3.40 1.40
N CYS A 190 -3.05 -3.17 2.43
CA CYS A 190 -4.27 -3.93 2.75
C CYS A 190 -3.98 -5.42 2.99
N VAL A 191 -3.13 -5.75 3.97
CA VAL A 191 -2.68 -7.12 4.23
C VAL A 191 -2.81 -7.50 5.69
N LEU A 192 -2.23 -6.71 6.60
CA LEU A 192 -2.17 -7.05 8.03
C LEU A 192 -3.56 -7.03 8.67
N ILE A 193 -4.51 -6.24 8.14
CA ILE A 193 -5.89 -6.20 8.63
C ILE A 193 -6.62 -7.55 8.54
N TYR A 194 -6.19 -8.44 7.63
CA TYR A 194 -6.78 -9.78 7.49
C TYR A 194 -6.21 -10.80 8.49
N LEU A 195 -5.19 -10.42 9.24
CA LEU A 195 -4.49 -11.27 10.19
C LEU A 195 -4.91 -10.93 11.62
N ASP A 196 -4.80 -11.91 12.51
CA ASP A 196 -4.95 -11.63 13.92
C ASP A 196 -3.79 -10.73 14.43
N PRO A 197 -3.98 -10.00 15.54
CA PRO A 197 -2.96 -9.07 16.05
C PRO A 197 -1.62 -9.72 16.41
N GLU A 198 -1.60 -10.99 16.79
CA GLU A 198 -0.36 -11.70 17.14
C GLU A 198 0.45 -12.01 15.88
N SER A 199 -0.20 -12.54 14.84
CA SER A 199 0.40 -12.74 13.51
C SER A 199 0.96 -11.44 12.94
N SER A 200 0.18 -10.34 12.98
CA SER A 200 0.62 -9.03 12.50
C SER A 200 1.86 -8.52 13.24
N ARG A 201 1.87 -8.65 14.58
CA ARG A 201 3.03 -8.28 15.41
C ARG A 201 4.24 -9.14 15.09
N ALA A 202 4.04 -10.44 14.85
CA ALA A 202 5.11 -11.36 14.52
C ALA A 202 5.79 -10.99 13.19
N ILE A 203 5.00 -10.62 12.17
CA ILE A 203 5.50 -10.17 10.86
C ILE A 203 6.30 -8.87 10.97
N VAL A 204 5.74 -7.86 11.65
CA VAL A 204 6.44 -6.57 11.85
C VAL A 204 7.72 -6.76 12.67
N GLY A 205 7.66 -7.56 13.74
CA GLY A 205 8.83 -7.89 14.56
C GLY A 205 9.88 -8.68 13.80
N TRP A 206 9.47 -9.60 12.91
CA TRP A 206 10.37 -10.31 12.01
C TRP A 206 11.08 -9.32 11.07
N ALA A 207 10.33 -8.48 10.35
CA ALA A 207 10.90 -7.48 9.43
C ALA A 207 11.92 -6.57 10.14
N SER A 208 11.58 -6.09 11.34
CA SER A 208 12.47 -5.24 12.15
C SER A 208 13.77 -5.92 12.58
N ARG A 209 13.76 -7.24 12.81
CA ARG A 209 14.97 -7.99 13.21
C ARG A 209 15.80 -8.39 12.00
N THR A 210 15.15 -8.68 10.88
CA THR A 210 15.81 -9.15 9.66
C THR A 210 16.55 -8.03 8.96
N PHE A 211 15.95 -6.85 8.83
CA PHE A 211 16.51 -5.76 8.04
C PHE A 211 17.03 -4.61 8.90
N SER A 212 18.34 -4.38 8.84
CA SER A 212 19.02 -3.33 9.61
C SER A 212 18.80 -1.91 9.04
N THR A 213 18.55 -1.81 7.74
CA THR A 213 18.21 -0.56 7.04
C THR A 213 17.00 -0.82 6.17
N ALA A 214 15.82 -0.43 6.63
CA ALA A 214 14.57 -0.68 5.95
C ALA A 214 13.49 0.36 6.24
N ILE A 215 12.58 0.50 5.28
CA ILE A 215 11.31 1.20 5.44
C ILE A 215 10.20 0.16 5.39
N PHE A 216 9.35 0.15 6.39
CA PHE A 216 8.11 -0.63 6.40
C PHE A 216 6.95 0.30 6.04
N PHE A 217 6.51 0.27 4.79
CA PHE A 217 5.34 0.96 4.31
C PHE A 217 4.08 0.15 4.63
N LEU A 218 3.12 0.81 5.26
CA LEU A 218 1.84 0.22 5.62
C LEU A 218 0.70 1.11 5.10
N TYR A 219 -0.27 0.50 4.42
CA TYR A 219 -1.56 1.11 4.10
C TYR A 219 -2.68 0.17 4.54
N GLU A 220 -3.54 0.59 5.46
CA GLU A 220 -4.58 -0.28 6.06
C GLU A 220 -5.81 0.51 6.48
N GLN A 221 -6.94 -0.19 6.70
CA GLN A 221 -8.13 0.36 7.36
C GLN A 221 -7.89 0.53 8.86
N ILE A 222 -7.24 1.61 9.27
CA ILE A 222 -6.98 1.91 10.67
C ILE A 222 -7.41 3.35 10.95
N ARG A 223 -8.10 3.57 12.08
CA ARG A 223 -8.15 4.90 12.68
C ARG A 223 -6.89 5.07 13.53
N PRO A 224 -5.97 5.98 13.20
CA PRO A 224 -4.71 6.11 13.94
C PRO A 224 -4.92 6.38 15.44
N ASP A 225 -6.05 6.97 15.79
CA ASP A 225 -6.44 7.28 17.18
C ASP A 225 -7.14 6.12 17.91
N ASP A 226 -7.44 5.01 17.24
CA ASP A 226 -7.99 3.84 17.91
C ASP A 226 -6.89 3.01 18.62
N ALA A 227 -7.30 2.08 19.48
CA ALA A 227 -6.38 1.30 20.30
C ALA A 227 -5.39 0.47 19.46
N PHE A 228 -5.77 0.06 18.24
CA PHE A 228 -4.91 -0.69 17.33
C PHE A 228 -3.90 0.24 16.66
N GLY A 229 -4.35 1.37 16.10
CA GLY A 229 -3.50 2.39 15.50
C GLY A 229 -2.44 2.92 16.47
N GLN A 230 -2.85 3.25 17.69
CA GLN A 230 -1.90 3.69 18.70
C GLN A 230 -0.93 2.60 19.14
N GLN A 231 -1.36 1.33 19.19
CA GLN A 231 -0.46 0.24 19.54
C GLN A 231 0.58 -0.02 18.45
N MET A 232 0.20 0.11 17.19
CA MET A 232 1.11 0.02 16.05
C MET A 232 2.17 1.12 16.10
N ILE A 233 1.75 2.37 16.32
CA ILE A 233 2.66 3.52 16.47
C ILE A 233 3.61 3.29 17.66
N ARG A 234 3.11 2.81 18.81
CA ARG A 234 3.93 2.53 20.01
C ARG A 234 4.97 1.43 19.82
N ASN A 235 4.72 0.44 18.95
CA ASN A 235 5.62 -0.70 18.74
C ASN A 235 6.82 -0.36 17.84
N LEU A 236 6.87 0.84 17.25
CA LEU A 236 7.84 1.23 16.25
C LEU A 236 8.52 2.52 16.71
N GLU A 237 9.82 2.45 17.04
CA GLU A 237 10.58 3.57 17.66
C GLU A 237 10.58 4.86 16.82
N ARG A 238 10.37 4.74 15.50
CA ARG A 238 10.22 5.83 14.53
C ARG A 238 9.09 5.53 13.53
N ALA A 239 7.86 5.39 14.01
CA ALA A 239 6.68 5.33 13.14
C ALA A 239 5.96 6.66 13.03
N VAL A 240 5.59 7.02 11.80
CA VAL A 240 4.68 8.13 11.50
C VAL A 240 3.50 7.58 10.71
N ALA A 241 2.28 7.97 11.10
CA ALA A 241 1.04 7.58 10.42
C ALA A 241 0.20 8.81 10.10
N TRP A 242 -0.21 8.96 8.84
CA TRP A 242 -1.10 10.02 8.37
C TRP A 242 -2.38 9.38 7.83
N ASP A 243 -3.55 9.93 8.17
CA ASP A 243 -4.82 9.55 7.56
C ASP A 243 -4.87 9.95 6.07
N MET A 244 -5.80 9.37 5.32
CA MET A 244 -5.87 9.63 3.87
C MET A 244 -6.32 11.04 3.52
N GLN A 245 -6.99 11.77 4.40
CA GLN A 245 -7.32 13.17 4.17
C GLN A 245 -6.06 14.03 4.24
N LYS A 246 -5.21 13.83 5.25
CA LYS A 246 -3.92 14.49 5.40
C LYS A 246 -2.98 14.12 4.26
N VAL A 247 -2.90 12.83 3.90
CA VAL A 247 -2.14 12.38 2.71
C VAL A 247 -2.62 13.09 1.45
N TYR A 248 -3.91 13.08 1.15
CA TYR A 248 -4.42 13.70 -0.08
C TYR A 248 -4.16 15.21 -0.09
N SER A 249 -4.51 15.92 1.00
CA SER A 249 -4.46 17.39 1.05
C SER A 249 -3.06 17.98 1.18
N THR A 250 -2.11 17.27 1.80
CA THR A 250 -0.78 17.83 2.13
C THR A 250 0.39 17.05 1.52
N PHE A 251 0.27 15.74 1.35
CA PHE A 251 1.36 14.92 0.83
C PHE A 251 1.35 14.83 -0.70
N ILE A 252 0.17 14.79 -1.31
CA ILE A 252 0.02 14.79 -2.77
C ILE A 252 0.15 16.21 -3.32
N GLU A 253 0.98 16.36 -4.36
CA GLU A 253 1.26 17.64 -4.99
C GLU A 253 -0.02 18.34 -5.49
N ALA A 254 -0.07 19.66 -5.32
CA ALA A 254 -1.24 20.46 -5.70
C ALA A 254 -1.54 20.40 -7.22
N GLN A 255 -0.53 20.14 -8.05
CA GLN A 255 -0.75 19.93 -9.49
C GLN A 255 -1.47 18.61 -9.76
N GLU A 256 -1.05 17.52 -9.11
CA GLU A 256 -1.70 16.22 -9.25
C GLU A 256 -3.11 16.24 -8.68
N ARG A 257 -3.33 16.86 -7.51
CA ARG A 257 -4.70 17.07 -7.00
C ARG A 257 -5.59 17.80 -7.99
N ARG A 258 -5.14 18.94 -8.52
CA ARG A 258 -5.91 19.70 -9.53
C ARG A 258 -6.16 18.89 -10.80
N ARG A 259 -5.22 18.03 -11.21
CA ARG A 259 -5.39 17.12 -12.35
C ARG A 259 -6.51 16.13 -12.06
N ILE A 260 -6.49 15.49 -10.90
CA ILE A 260 -7.50 14.52 -10.47
C ILE A 260 -8.88 15.15 -10.29
N GLU A 261 -8.94 16.31 -9.66
CA GLU A 261 -10.16 17.07 -9.43
C GLU A 261 -10.87 17.46 -10.74
N ARG A 262 -10.13 17.63 -11.84
CA ARG A 262 -10.69 17.92 -13.16
C ARG A 262 -11.21 16.71 -13.92
N LEU A 263 -10.97 15.48 -13.44
CA LEU A 263 -11.46 14.27 -14.09
C LEU A 263 -12.98 14.10 -13.91
N GLU A 264 -13.60 14.89 -13.03
CA GLU A 264 -14.98 14.75 -12.59
C GLU A 264 -15.72 16.10 -12.58
N LEU A 265 -17.02 16.05 -12.87
CA LEU A 265 -17.90 17.22 -12.99
C LEU A 265 -18.39 17.68 -11.61
N PHE A 266 -18.85 18.93 -11.53
CA PHE A 266 -19.16 19.67 -10.30
C PHE A 266 -20.09 18.94 -9.29
N ASP A 267 -21.05 18.13 -9.73
CA ASP A 267 -21.99 17.43 -8.83
C ASP A 267 -21.28 16.42 -7.89
N GLU A 268 -20.23 15.76 -8.36
CA GLU A 268 -19.42 14.81 -7.58
C GLU A 268 -18.43 15.56 -6.65
N PHE A 269 -18.24 16.86 -6.89
CA PHE A 269 -17.42 17.78 -6.09
C PHE A 269 -18.20 18.36 -4.91
N GLU A 270 -19.49 18.65 -5.09
CA GLU A 270 -20.39 19.08 -4.03
C GLU A 270 -20.69 17.95 -3.04
N GLU A 271 -20.90 16.71 -3.50
CA GLU A 271 -21.01 15.55 -2.60
C GLU A 271 -19.75 15.38 -1.74
N TRP A 272 -18.57 15.56 -2.33
CA TRP A 272 -17.28 15.53 -1.64
C TRP A 272 -17.10 16.66 -0.62
N TYR A 273 -17.46 17.90 -0.98
CA TYR A 273 -17.40 19.05 -0.06
C TYR A 273 -18.45 18.96 1.05
N MET A 274 -19.65 18.46 0.74
CA MET A 274 -20.70 18.25 1.74
C MET A 274 -20.33 17.12 2.72
N MET A 275 -19.67 16.06 2.25
CA MET A 275 -19.08 15.04 3.11
C MET A 275 -17.91 15.56 3.95
N GLN A 276 -17.12 16.51 3.45
CA GLN A 276 -16.09 17.17 4.25
C GLN A 276 -16.65 18.19 5.25
N ALA A 277 -17.78 18.83 4.94
CA ALA A 277 -18.41 19.85 5.77
C ALA A 277 -19.27 19.26 6.91
N SER A 278 -19.83 18.05 6.74
CA SER A 278 -20.53 17.33 7.81
C SER A 278 -19.60 16.95 8.99
N ILE A 279 -18.29 16.81 8.74
CA ILE A 279 -17.24 16.60 9.75
C ILE A 279 -17.14 17.80 10.72
N LEU A 280 -17.34 19.03 10.24
CA LEU A 280 -17.28 20.25 11.06
C LEU A 280 -18.53 20.43 11.94
N ARG A 281 -19.66 19.83 11.55
CA ARG A 281 -20.91 19.85 12.34
C ARG A 281 -21.01 18.68 13.33
N ALA A 282 -20.46 17.51 13.00
CA ALA A 282 -20.42 16.37 13.92
C ALA A 282 -19.46 16.59 15.11
N SER A 283 -18.39 17.37 14.92
CA SER A 283 -17.45 17.74 15.99
C SER A 283 -17.96 18.87 16.91
N THR A 284 -19.09 19.51 16.58
CA THR A 284 -19.75 20.53 17.43
C THR A 284 -21.08 20.06 18.06
N MET A 285 -21.60 18.88 17.71
CA MET A 285 -22.75 18.26 18.36
C MET A 285 -22.43 16.81 18.73
N THR A 286 -22.03 16.58 19.98
CA THR A 286 -22.65 15.62 20.94
C THR A 286 -21.72 15.41 22.16
N ILE A 287 -21.84 16.29 23.15
CA ILE A 287 -21.98 15.83 24.56
C ILE A 287 -23.45 16.09 24.89
N LYS A 288 -24.26 15.05 24.84
CA LYS A 288 -25.40 14.80 25.73
C LYS A 288 -26.02 13.46 25.40
N ASN A 289 -26.00 12.58 26.40
CA ASN A 289 -26.87 11.42 26.56
C ASN A 289 -28.28 11.69 26.01
N GLU A 290 -28.86 10.75 25.26
CA GLU A 290 -29.97 9.88 25.68
C GLU A 290 -30.75 9.27 24.48
N TYR A 291 -31.20 8.02 24.67
CA TYR A 291 -32.22 7.27 23.91
C TYR A 291 -31.98 6.86 22.44
N TYR A 292 -31.60 5.59 22.27
CA TYR A 292 -31.72 4.83 21.03
C TYR A 292 -33.20 4.54 20.70
N HIS A 293 -33.66 5.00 19.54
CA HIS A 293 -34.73 4.37 18.77
C HIS A 293 -34.22 4.09 17.34
N PRO A 294 -34.58 2.96 16.72
CA PRO A 294 -34.08 2.58 15.40
C PRO A 294 -34.80 3.38 14.31
N LEU A 295 -34.04 4.10 13.47
CA LEU A 295 -34.55 4.67 12.23
C LEU A 295 -34.52 3.63 11.10
N PRO A 296 -35.48 3.69 10.16
CA PRO A 296 -35.75 2.61 9.22
C PRO A 296 -34.68 2.49 8.12
N VAL A 297 -34.55 1.25 7.64
CA VAL A 297 -33.68 0.81 6.55
C VAL A 297 -34.08 1.49 5.23
N GLY A 298 -33.21 2.36 4.71
CA GLY A 298 -33.38 3.00 3.41
C GLY A 298 -32.26 4.00 3.06
N GLU A 299 -31.32 3.56 2.23
CA GLU A 299 -30.53 4.37 1.26
C GLU A 299 -29.54 5.49 1.68
N ILE A 300 -29.20 5.74 2.96
CA ILE A 300 -28.28 6.85 3.31
C ILE A 300 -26.94 6.45 3.97
N VAL A 301 -26.61 5.17 4.16
CA VAL A 301 -25.36 4.77 4.89
C VAL A 301 -24.34 4.03 4.01
N SER A 302 -23.89 4.63 2.90
CA SER A 302 -22.82 4.02 2.10
C SER A 302 -21.70 4.96 1.60
N SER A 303 -21.75 6.26 1.90
CA SER A 303 -20.76 7.22 1.38
C SER A 303 -19.94 7.97 2.44
N GLU A 304 -20.39 8.14 3.67
CA GLU A 304 -19.74 9.02 4.68
C GLU A 304 -18.41 8.51 5.32
N CYS A 305 -17.82 7.39 4.88
CA CYS A 305 -16.90 6.61 5.74
C CYS A 305 -15.57 6.14 5.11
N SER A 306 -15.09 6.72 3.99
CA SER A 306 -13.98 6.12 3.23
C SER A 306 -12.57 6.68 3.45
N PHE A 307 -12.39 7.94 3.85
CA PHE A 307 -11.03 8.55 3.93
C PHE A 307 -10.46 8.64 5.35
N GLU A 308 -11.31 8.79 6.38
CA GLU A 308 -10.87 8.84 7.79
C GLU A 308 -10.51 7.47 8.38
N HIS A 309 -10.89 6.39 7.69
CA HIS A 309 -10.73 5.02 8.16
C HIS A 309 -9.53 4.30 7.56
N TYR A 310 -8.71 5.00 6.78
CA TYR A 310 -7.47 4.47 6.22
C TYR A 310 -6.31 5.37 6.60
N CYS A 311 -5.14 4.77 6.82
CA CYS A 311 -3.91 5.51 7.04
C CYS A 311 -2.77 4.95 6.20
N VAL A 312 -1.79 5.81 5.90
CA VAL A 312 -0.45 5.41 5.48
C VAL A 312 0.46 5.58 6.68
N ALA A 313 1.18 4.51 7.03
CA ALA A 313 2.23 4.55 8.04
C ALA A 313 3.57 4.11 7.46
N CYS A 314 4.65 4.68 7.99
CA CYS A 314 6.02 4.29 7.68
C CYS A 314 6.76 4.03 8.99
N ALA A 315 7.42 2.88 9.07
CA ALA A 315 8.38 2.56 10.12
C ALA A 315 9.78 2.49 9.53
N ILE A 316 10.79 2.96 10.26
CA ILE A 316 12.14 3.08 9.72
C ILE A 316 13.17 2.45 10.65
N ASN A 317 13.94 1.52 10.10
CA ASN A 317 15.25 1.12 10.60
C ASN A 317 16.31 1.78 9.72
N ASP A 318 17.27 2.51 10.29
CA ASP A 318 18.22 3.29 9.51
C ASP A 318 19.66 3.18 10.00
N THR A 319 20.18 1.95 10.03
CA THR A 319 21.57 1.70 10.45
C THR A 319 22.59 2.40 9.53
N LEU A 320 22.28 2.53 8.23
CA LEU A 320 23.13 3.22 7.25
C LEU A 320 22.96 4.74 7.24
N GLY A 321 21.97 5.31 7.94
CA GLY A 321 21.74 6.75 7.98
C GLY A 321 21.20 7.36 6.68
N LEU A 322 20.55 6.55 5.83
CA LEU A 322 20.02 6.92 4.51
C LEU A 322 18.68 7.67 4.58
N PHE A 323 17.92 7.50 5.66
CA PHE A 323 16.51 7.86 5.74
C PHE A 323 16.22 9.03 6.69
N LYS A 324 17.23 9.84 7.02
CA LYS A 324 17.10 10.95 7.98
C LYS A 324 15.94 11.91 7.70
N ASN A 325 15.67 12.19 6.42
CA ASN A 325 14.59 13.06 5.97
C ASN A 325 13.49 12.28 5.23
N PHE A 326 13.45 10.96 5.39
CA PHE A 326 12.54 10.11 4.63
C PHE A 326 11.10 10.25 5.15
N GLY A 327 10.16 10.41 4.22
CA GLY A 327 8.75 10.24 4.48
C GLY A 327 7.98 11.55 4.63
N PHE A 328 7.13 11.63 5.65
CA PHE A 328 6.24 12.78 5.81
C PHE A 328 7.02 14.02 6.32
N PRO A 329 6.77 15.23 5.78
CA PRO A 329 7.45 16.43 6.23
C PRO A 329 7.11 16.76 7.70
N ASN A 330 8.14 17.11 8.47
CA ASN A 330 7.99 17.53 9.87
C ASN A 330 7.21 18.85 9.96
N GLU A 331 6.19 18.91 10.83
CA GLU A 331 5.35 20.12 11.00
C GLU A 331 6.15 21.33 11.54
N GLU A 332 7.32 21.12 12.15
CA GLU A 332 8.17 22.21 12.66
C GLU A 332 8.78 23.08 11.55
N ASN A 333 8.89 22.59 10.31
CA ASN A 333 9.43 23.37 9.18
C ASN A 333 8.36 24.14 8.37
N ALA A 334 7.08 24.02 8.73
CA ALA A 334 5.98 24.72 8.04
C ALA A 334 5.71 26.13 8.62
N THR A 335 6.31 26.49 9.75
CA THR A 335 6.24 27.85 10.31
C THR A 335 7.46 28.67 9.91
N GLY A 336 7.57 28.95 8.61
CA GLY A 336 8.40 30.07 8.17
C GLY A 336 7.88 31.34 8.84
N SER A 337 8.65 31.90 9.78
CA SER A 337 8.39 33.17 10.41
C SER A 337 8.02 34.22 9.36
N PRO A 338 6.93 34.99 9.51
CA PRO A 338 6.67 36.11 8.61
C PRO A 338 7.82 37.10 8.80
N THR A 339 8.66 37.23 7.78
CA THR A 339 9.58 38.36 7.67
C THR A 339 8.74 39.63 7.70
N ALA A 340 8.85 40.35 8.81
CA ALA A 340 8.31 41.68 8.95
C ALA A 340 8.90 42.55 7.84
N THR A 341 8.14 42.75 6.77
CA THR A 341 8.48 43.76 5.76
C THR A 341 8.09 45.08 6.37
N THR A 342 9.11 45.80 6.83
CA THR A 342 9.00 47.22 7.17
C THR A 342 8.92 47.97 5.86
N LEU A 343 7.81 48.66 5.61
CA LEU A 343 7.71 50.03 5.09
C LEU A 343 6.24 50.45 5.04
#